data_AF-A0A2Z6S8G5-F1
#
_entry.id   AF-A0A2Z6S8G5-F1
#
_cell.length_a   1.000
_cell.length_b   1.000
_cell.length_c   1.000
_cell.angle_alpha   90.00
_cell.angle_beta   90.00
_cell.angle_gamma   90.00
#
_symmetry.space_group_name_H-M   'P 1'
#
loop_
_entity.id
_entity.type
_entity.pdbx_description
1 polymer ?
#
loop_
_entity_poly.entity_id
_entity_poly.type
_entity_poly.pdbx_seq_one_letter_code
_entity_poly.pdbx_strand_id
1 'polypeptide(L)'
;MNQSSEEERKYGRCIRCNQSSTSIICQTCDSNLKERECGKCISCKQIKPINKGERKVCHTCDLAFKERKFGKCIECKQVNTGLNWCQTCNSKRFQQDFNNWTSNNSDIDKFIQNNQLSAKNEHQLLEWIPYDRFYDIEYIAKGGFGKVYKATWKD
;
A
#
# COMPACT_ATOMS: atom_id res chain seq x y z
N MET A 1 36.58 -18.31 -2.68
CA MET A 1 35.11 -18.50 -2.65
C MET A 1 34.57 -18.03 -3.99
N ASN A 2 33.85 -18.87 -4.75
CA ASN A 2 33.49 -18.56 -6.13
C ASN A 2 32.31 -17.57 -6.21
N GLN A 3 32.44 -16.56 -7.08
CA GLN A 3 31.42 -15.54 -7.38
C GLN A 3 30.03 -16.14 -7.70
N SER A 4 29.98 -17.34 -8.30
CA SER A 4 28.71 -18.02 -8.61
C SER A 4 27.90 -18.37 -7.35
N SER A 5 28.56 -18.64 -6.22
CA SER A 5 27.89 -19.01 -4.97
C SER A 5 27.25 -17.82 -4.24
N GLU A 6 27.76 -16.60 -4.46
CA GLU A 6 27.20 -15.37 -3.88
C GLU A 6 26.03 -14.83 -4.71
N GLU A 7 26.11 -14.88 -6.03
CA GLU A 7 25.00 -14.49 -6.90
C GLU A 7 23.83 -15.48 -6.77
N GLU A 8 24.15 -16.77 -6.69
CA GLU A 8 23.18 -17.79 -6.32
C GLU A 8 22.60 -17.57 -4.95
N ARG A 9 23.25 -16.87 -4.01
CA ARG A 9 22.76 -16.44 -2.67
C ARG A 9 21.92 -15.17 -2.65
N LYS A 10 22.03 -14.34 -3.69
CA LYS A 10 21.24 -13.10 -3.84
C LYS A 10 20.00 -13.23 -4.72
N TYR A 11 20.06 -13.91 -5.87
CA TYR A 11 18.99 -13.84 -6.88
C TYR A 11 18.20 -15.13 -7.14
N GLY A 12 18.71 -16.29 -6.71
CA GLY A 12 18.04 -17.59 -6.81
C GLY A 12 18.17 -18.23 -8.19
N ARG A 13 17.72 -19.47 -8.30
CA ARG A 13 17.75 -20.25 -9.54
C ARG A 13 16.38 -20.31 -10.19
N CYS A 14 16.35 -20.42 -11.51
CA CYS A 14 15.14 -20.68 -12.27
C CYS A 14 14.61 -22.08 -11.94
N ILE A 15 13.31 -22.21 -11.66
CA ILE A 15 12.66 -23.49 -11.34
C ILE A 15 12.71 -24.46 -12.54
N ARG A 16 12.72 -23.95 -13.78
CA ARG A 16 12.65 -24.77 -15.00
C ARG A 16 13.99 -25.35 -15.44
N CYS A 17 15.04 -24.54 -15.46
CA CYS A 17 16.36 -24.95 -15.97
C CYS A 17 17.45 -25.00 -14.90
N ASN A 18 17.12 -24.67 -13.64
CA ASN A 18 18.04 -24.63 -12.49
C ASN A 18 19.27 -23.72 -12.67
N GLN A 19 19.23 -22.78 -13.62
CA GLN A 19 20.29 -21.78 -13.82
C GLN A 19 20.04 -20.57 -12.92
N SER A 20 21.12 -19.96 -12.43
CA SER A 20 21.06 -18.67 -11.73
C SER A 20 20.55 -17.58 -12.68
N SER A 21 19.64 -16.73 -12.20
CA SER A 21 19.16 -15.57 -12.95
C SER A 21 19.04 -14.36 -12.03
N THR A 22 19.34 -13.17 -12.54
CA THR A 22 19.17 -11.89 -11.83
C THR A 22 17.83 -11.21 -12.13
N SER A 23 17.11 -11.62 -13.18
CA SER A 23 15.77 -11.12 -13.58
C SER A 23 14.62 -12.08 -13.24
N ILE A 24 13.42 -11.61 -12.87
CA ILE A 24 12.22 -12.46 -12.64
C ILE A 24 11.97 -13.46 -13.79
N ILE A 25 12.37 -13.07 -15.00
CA ILE A 25 12.36 -13.91 -16.21
C ILE A 25 13.73 -14.59 -16.39
N CYS A 26 13.71 -15.91 -16.46
CA CYS A 26 14.82 -16.74 -16.92
C CYS A 26 15.06 -16.50 -18.42
N GLN A 27 16.18 -15.87 -18.78
CA GLN A 27 16.53 -15.58 -20.18
C GLN A 27 16.71 -16.83 -21.03
N THR A 28 17.15 -17.94 -20.44
CA THR A 28 17.39 -19.21 -21.17
C THR A 28 16.11 -19.95 -21.51
N CYS A 29 15.04 -19.71 -20.76
CA CYS A 29 13.86 -20.56 -20.76
C CYS A 29 12.55 -19.78 -20.77
N ASP A 30 12.64 -18.46 -20.96
CA ASP A 30 11.59 -17.44 -20.93
C ASP A 30 10.54 -17.68 -19.84
N SER A 31 11.00 -18.09 -18.65
CA SER A 31 10.16 -18.49 -17.53
C SER A 31 10.23 -17.51 -16.38
N ASN A 32 9.09 -17.09 -15.85
CA ASN A 32 8.98 -16.10 -14.78
C ASN A 32 9.19 -16.66 -13.36
N LEU A 33 9.87 -17.82 -13.22
CA LEU A 33 9.86 -18.61 -11.99
C LEU A 33 11.25 -18.81 -11.40
N LYS A 34 11.53 -18.09 -10.31
CA LYS A 34 12.73 -18.27 -9.48
C LYS A 34 12.43 -18.87 -8.12
N GLU A 35 13.32 -19.73 -7.65
CA GLU A 35 13.24 -20.36 -6.32
C GLU A 35 13.26 -19.36 -5.17
N ARG A 36 13.93 -18.21 -5.30
CA ARG A 36 13.96 -17.18 -4.24
C ARG A 36 12.75 -16.26 -4.21
N GLU A 37 12.07 -16.11 -5.33
CA GLU A 37 10.83 -15.33 -5.40
C GLU A 37 9.62 -16.19 -5.05
N CYS A 38 9.78 -17.51 -5.11
CA CYS A 38 8.83 -18.49 -4.64
C CYS A 38 9.17 -18.99 -3.23
N GLY A 39 8.18 -19.53 -2.55
CA GLY A 39 8.37 -20.22 -1.29
C GLY A 39 7.18 -21.12 -1.03
N LYS A 40 7.30 -21.96 0.00
CA LYS A 40 6.16 -22.77 0.45
C LYS A 40 5.18 -21.88 1.21
N CYS A 41 4.00 -21.65 0.63
CA CYS A 41 2.95 -20.88 1.29
C CYS A 41 2.48 -21.59 2.57
N ILE A 42 2.44 -20.89 3.70
CA ILE A 42 2.02 -21.50 4.97
C ILE A 42 0.54 -21.92 4.97
N SER A 43 -0.30 -21.29 4.15
CA SER A 43 -1.75 -21.54 4.08
C SER A 43 -2.08 -22.72 3.16
N CYS A 44 -1.67 -22.69 1.89
CA CYS A 44 -1.98 -23.77 0.94
C CYS A 44 -0.88 -24.83 0.77
N LYS A 45 0.28 -24.66 1.42
CA LYS A 45 1.44 -25.56 1.34
C LYS A 45 2.07 -25.74 -0.05
N GLN A 46 1.58 -25.03 -1.07
CA GLN A 46 2.12 -25.04 -2.43
C GLN A 46 3.33 -24.10 -2.57
N ILE A 47 4.24 -24.43 -3.48
CA ILE A 47 5.36 -23.57 -3.88
C ILE A 47 4.80 -22.51 -4.83
N LYS A 48 4.77 -21.25 -4.39
CA LYS A 48 4.22 -20.11 -5.15
C LYS A 48 4.99 -18.83 -4.83
N PRO A 49 4.85 -17.77 -5.65
CA PRO A 49 5.32 -16.44 -5.29
C PRO A 49 4.74 -16.00 -3.93
N ILE A 50 5.63 -15.57 -3.03
CA ILE A 50 5.27 -15.16 -1.67
C ILE A 50 5.22 -13.63 -1.60
N ASN A 51 4.30 -13.07 -0.82
CA ASN A 51 4.31 -11.64 -0.54
C ASN A 51 5.57 -11.25 0.24
N LYS A 52 6.29 -10.20 -0.19
CA LYS A 52 7.46 -9.68 0.55
C LYS A 52 7.00 -9.10 1.89
N GLY A 53 7.45 -9.67 3.01
CA GLY A 53 7.09 -9.26 4.38
C GLY A 53 7.21 -10.41 5.39
N GLU A 54 6.70 -10.20 6.61
CA GLU A 54 6.85 -11.15 7.72
C GLU A 54 6.03 -12.44 7.58
N ARG A 55 4.96 -12.43 6.77
CA ARG A 55 4.10 -13.61 6.58
C ARG A 55 4.43 -14.31 5.26
N LYS A 56 4.91 -15.56 5.33
CA LYS A 56 5.17 -16.45 4.18
C LYS A 56 3.88 -16.98 3.53
N VAL A 57 3.00 -16.10 3.09
CA VAL A 57 1.73 -16.43 2.43
C VAL A 57 1.82 -16.01 0.96
N CYS A 58 1.31 -16.85 0.05
CA CYS A 58 1.23 -16.49 -1.36
C CYS A 58 0.11 -15.49 -1.63
N HIS A 59 0.24 -14.74 -2.73
CA HIS A 59 -0.71 -13.69 -3.11
C HIS A 59 -2.17 -14.19 -3.15
N THR A 60 -2.42 -15.35 -3.75
CA THR A 60 -3.78 -15.92 -3.85
C THR A 60 -4.39 -16.23 -2.48
N CYS A 61 -3.61 -16.79 -1.55
CA CYS A 61 -4.10 -17.10 -0.20
C CYS A 61 -4.35 -15.83 0.62
N ASP A 62 -3.52 -14.80 0.44
CA ASP A 62 -3.71 -13.49 1.07
C ASP A 62 -4.98 -12.81 0.55
N LEU A 63 -5.22 -12.83 -0.76
CA LEU A 63 -6.47 -12.33 -1.36
C LEU A 63 -7.70 -13.09 -0.85
N ALA A 64 -7.64 -14.43 -0.80
CA ALA A 64 -8.74 -15.25 -0.29
C ALA A 64 -9.03 -14.97 1.20
N PHE A 65 -7.99 -14.72 2.01
CA PHE A 65 -8.16 -14.30 3.39
C PHE A 65 -8.84 -12.93 3.49
N LYS A 66 -8.38 -11.95 2.70
CA LYS A 66 -8.95 -10.60 2.66
C LYS A 66 -10.40 -10.61 2.18
N GLU A 67 -10.73 -11.41 1.18
CA GLU A 67 -12.12 -11.55 0.68
C GLU A 67 -13.05 -12.07 1.76
N ARG A 68 -12.65 -13.10 2.51
CA ARG A 68 -13.44 -13.62 3.63
C ARG A 68 -13.61 -12.60 4.76
N LYS A 69 -12.60 -11.78 5.01
CA LYS A 69 -12.59 -10.82 6.12
C LYS A 69 -13.30 -9.52 5.81
N PHE A 70 -13.12 -8.99 4.60
CA PHE A 70 -13.53 -7.64 4.21
C PHE A 70 -14.56 -7.62 3.08
N GLY A 71 -14.82 -8.77 2.45
CA GLY A 71 -15.72 -8.87 1.31
C GLY A 71 -15.14 -8.24 0.04
N LYS A 72 -16.04 -8.02 -0.93
CA LYS A 72 -15.76 -7.35 -2.20
C LYS A 72 -16.39 -5.97 -2.21
N CYS A 73 -15.73 -5.04 -2.90
CA CYS A 73 -16.27 -3.73 -3.16
C CYS A 73 -17.53 -3.83 -4.01
N ILE A 74 -18.58 -3.09 -3.65
CA ILE A 74 -19.84 -3.07 -4.41
C ILE A 74 -19.68 -2.43 -5.79
N GLU A 75 -18.74 -1.51 -5.95
CA GLU A 75 -18.51 -0.76 -7.19
C GLU A 75 -17.62 -1.53 -8.17
N CYS A 76 -16.36 -1.81 -7.78
CA CYS A 76 -15.36 -2.38 -8.68
C CYS A 76 -15.23 -3.91 -8.60
N LYS A 77 -15.97 -4.56 -7.69
CA LYS A 77 -15.96 -6.02 -7.44
C LYS A 77 -14.61 -6.61 -7.00
N GLN A 78 -13.60 -5.79 -6.78
CA GLN A 78 -12.31 -6.21 -6.21
C GLN A 78 -12.42 -6.47 -4.72
N VAL A 79 -11.48 -7.25 -4.17
CA VAL A 79 -11.40 -7.52 -2.73
C VAL A 79 -11.11 -6.23 -1.98
N ASN A 80 -11.87 -5.97 -0.91
CA ASN A 80 -11.66 -4.79 -0.08
C ASN A 80 -10.34 -4.88 0.70
N THR A 81 -9.71 -3.72 0.91
CA THR A 81 -8.46 -3.61 1.67
C THR A 81 -8.68 -3.41 3.17
N GLY A 82 -9.89 -2.98 3.56
CA GLY A 82 -10.36 -2.87 4.93
C GLY A 82 -11.87 -3.09 5.05
N LEU A 83 -12.39 -3.06 6.27
CA LEU A 83 -13.84 -3.20 6.50
C LEU A 83 -14.56 -2.02 5.81
N ASN A 84 -15.49 -2.31 4.90
CA ASN A 84 -16.20 -1.31 4.09
C ASN A 84 -15.28 -0.35 3.31
N TRP A 85 -14.01 -0.69 3.11
CA TRP A 85 -13.02 0.19 2.48
C TRP A 85 -12.41 -0.45 1.23
N CYS A 86 -12.61 0.21 0.09
CA CYS A 86 -11.95 -0.13 -1.16
C CYS A 86 -10.93 0.95 -1.50
N GLN A 87 -9.65 0.66 -1.24
CA GLN A 87 -8.56 1.59 -1.53
C GLN A 87 -8.58 2.04 -2.99
N THR A 88 -8.73 1.14 -3.96
CA THR A 88 -8.73 1.50 -5.38
C THR A 88 -9.81 2.51 -5.75
N CYS A 89 -11.06 2.30 -5.29
CA CYS A 89 -12.14 3.25 -5.55
C CYS A 89 -11.91 4.59 -4.85
N ASN A 90 -11.53 4.56 -3.56
CA ASN A 90 -11.34 5.78 -2.78
C ASN A 90 -10.13 6.59 -3.27
N SER A 91 -9.01 5.95 -3.59
CA SER A 91 -7.86 6.63 -4.22
C SER A 91 -8.23 7.33 -5.51
N LYS A 92 -9.08 6.72 -6.35
CA LYS A 92 -9.56 7.34 -7.58
C LYS A 92 -10.43 8.58 -7.31
N ARG A 93 -11.30 8.52 -6.31
CA ARG A 93 -12.11 9.68 -5.87
C ARG A 93 -11.22 10.81 -5.37
N PHE A 94 -10.29 10.51 -4.47
CA PHE A 94 -9.37 11.52 -3.95
C PHE A 94 -8.55 12.18 -5.07
N GLN A 95 -8.06 11.42 -6.04
CA GLN A 95 -7.35 11.99 -7.20
C GLN A 95 -8.18 12.99 -7.99
N GLN A 96 -9.50 12.80 -8.07
CA GLN A 96 -10.40 13.75 -8.72
C GLN A 96 -10.55 15.05 -7.91
N ASP A 97 -10.41 14.97 -6.59
CA ASP A 97 -10.53 16.10 -5.67
C ASP A 97 -9.23 16.84 -5.37
N PHE A 98 -8.07 16.33 -5.79
CA PHE A 98 -6.77 16.95 -5.50
C PHE A 98 -6.63 18.38 -6.03
N ASN A 99 -7.38 18.76 -7.06
CA ASN A 99 -7.38 20.12 -7.60
C ASN A 99 -8.41 21.04 -6.91
N ASN A 100 -9.28 20.50 -6.05
CA ASN A 100 -10.36 21.24 -5.38
C ASN A 100 -9.89 21.91 -4.09
N TRP A 101 -8.69 21.60 -3.60
CA TRP A 101 -8.12 22.19 -2.40
C TRP A 101 -6.59 22.29 -2.49
N THR A 102 -6.02 23.24 -1.75
CA THR A 102 -4.57 23.34 -1.51
C THR A 102 -4.34 24.01 -0.17
N SER A 103 -3.24 23.66 0.50
CA SER A 103 -2.75 24.34 1.69
C SER A 103 -1.90 25.59 1.40
N ASN A 104 -1.71 25.93 0.12
CA ASN A 104 -0.65 26.83 -0.36
C ASN A 104 0.77 26.36 0.01
N ASN A 105 0.93 25.08 0.38
CA ASN A 105 2.21 24.45 0.64
C ASN A 105 2.26 23.08 -0.07
N SER A 106 3.04 23.01 -1.14
CA SER A 106 3.14 21.82 -1.99
C SER A 106 3.65 20.58 -1.27
N ASP A 107 4.49 20.74 -0.23
CA ASP A 107 5.01 19.61 0.53
C ASP A 107 3.94 19.01 1.44
N ILE A 108 3.13 19.86 2.07
CA ILE A 108 1.97 19.44 2.87
C ILE A 108 0.92 18.78 1.97
N ASP A 109 0.60 19.41 0.84
CA ASP A 109 -0.37 18.87 -0.13
C ASP A 109 0.05 17.47 -0.60
N LYS A 110 1.32 17.32 -1.03
CA LYS A 110 1.86 16.04 -1.46
C LYS A 110 1.84 14.99 -0.35
N PHE A 111 2.12 15.38 0.89
CA PHE A 111 2.06 14.47 2.04
C PHE A 111 0.64 13.93 2.26
N ILE A 112 -0.36 14.82 2.28
CA ILE A 112 -1.77 14.46 2.45
C ILE A 112 -2.25 13.59 1.28
N GLN A 113 -1.98 13.99 0.03
CA GLN A 113 -2.34 13.21 -1.16
C GLN A 113 -1.77 11.80 -1.12
N ASN A 114 -0.49 11.63 -0.75
CA ASN A 114 0.15 10.31 -0.62
C ASN A 114 -0.50 9.46 0.49
N ASN A 115 -0.89 10.07 1.62
CA ASN A 115 -1.66 9.38 2.65
C ASN A 115 -3.02 8.92 2.11
N GLN A 116 -3.78 9.80 1.44
CA GLN A 116 -5.10 9.49 0.89
C GLN A 116 -5.06 8.35 -0.15
N LEU A 117 -4.00 8.27 -0.96
CA LEU A 117 -3.77 7.16 -1.90
C LEU A 117 -3.42 5.83 -1.22
N SER A 118 -2.80 5.87 -0.03
CA SER A 118 -2.31 4.68 0.67
C SER A 118 -3.20 4.22 1.83
N ALA A 119 -4.21 5.01 2.19
CA ALA A 119 -5.14 4.72 3.28
C ALA A 119 -5.87 3.38 3.10
N LYS A 120 -5.90 2.59 4.17
CA LYS A 120 -6.52 1.25 4.19
C LYS A 120 -7.88 1.22 4.89
N ASN A 121 -8.28 2.32 5.50
CA ASN A 121 -9.55 2.55 6.17
C ASN A 121 -9.70 4.05 6.45
N GLU A 122 -10.90 4.46 6.87
CA GLU A 122 -11.22 5.84 7.25
C GLU A 122 -10.34 6.39 8.38
N HIS A 123 -9.94 5.57 9.35
CA HIS A 123 -9.12 6.04 10.49
C HIS A 123 -7.68 6.39 10.13
N GLN A 124 -7.20 5.95 8.97
CA GLN A 124 -5.85 6.25 8.47
C GLN A 124 -5.83 7.42 7.49
N LEU A 125 -7.01 7.92 7.10
CA LEU A 125 -7.18 8.98 6.12
C LEU A 125 -6.89 10.34 6.77
N LEU A 126 -5.99 11.10 6.16
CA LEU A 126 -5.83 12.52 6.45
C LEU A 126 -6.75 13.33 5.53
N GLU A 127 -7.57 14.18 6.12
CA GLU A 127 -8.44 15.12 5.41
C GLU A 127 -7.88 16.54 5.51
N TRP A 128 -7.89 17.25 4.39
CA TRP A 128 -7.62 18.69 4.38
C TRP A 128 -8.92 19.46 4.64
N ILE A 129 -8.93 20.27 5.69
CA ILE A 129 -10.06 21.15 6.03
C ILE A 129 -9.66 22.60 5.77
N PRO A 130 -10.27 23.28 4.79
CA PRO A 130 -10.06 24.70 4.56
C PRO A 130 -10.36 25.55 5.79
N TYR A 131 -9.57 26.60 6.01
CA TYR A 131 -9.66 27.42 7.23
C TYR A 131 -11.03 28.11 7.40
N ASP A 132 -11.67 28.48 6.30
CA ASP A 132 -13.00 29.10 6.23
C ASP A 132 -14.14 28.15 6.62
N ARG A 133 -13.89 26.84 6.78
CA ARG A 133 -14.83 25.89 7.38
C ARG A 133 -14.84 25.90 8.91
N PHE A 134 -13.96 26.68 9.55
CA PHE A 134 -13.90 26.82 10.99
C PHE A 134 -14.59 28.10 11.47
N TYR A 135 -15.31 28.00 12.59
CA TYR A 135 -15.92 29.13 13.31
C TYR A 135 -15.66 29.00 14.81
N ASP A 136 -16.06 30.02 15.59
CA ASP A 136 -15.78 30.11 17.04
C ASP A 136 -14.30 29.88 17.37
N ILE A 137 -13.42 30.53 16.60
CA ILE A 137 -11.97 30.33 16.70
C ILE A 137 -11.42 31.05 17.93
N GLU A 138 -10.97 30.27 18.90
CA GLU A 138 -10.44 30.72 20.19
C GLU A 138 -8.94 30.37 20.29
N TYR A 139 -8.13 31.34 20.70
CA TYR A 139 -6.72 31.10 20.97
C TYR A 139 -6.53 30.37 22.30
N ILE A 140 -5.76 29.28 22.30
CA ILE A 140 -5.47 28.50 23.52
C ILE A 140 -4.08 28.85 24.08
N ALA A 141 -3.04 28.72 23.26
CA ALA A 141 -1.66 28.83 23.72
C ALA A 141 -0.67 29.00 22.56
N LYS A 142 0.57 29.38 22.88
CA LYS A 142 1.69 29.41 21.94
C LYS A 142 2.84 28.61 22.53
N GLY A 143 3.39 27.68 21.74
CA GLY A 143 4.58 26.91 22.06
C GLY A 143 5.76 27.28 21.14
N GLY A 144 6.86 26.55 21.27
CA GLY A 144 8.06 26.75 20.44
C GLY A 144 7.84 26.51 18.94
N PHE A 145 6.84 25.69 18.58
CA PHE A 145 6.57 25.28 17.20
C PHE A 145 5.32 25.91 16.59
N GLY A 146 4.61 26.79 17.30
CA GLY A 146 3.42 27.43 16.75
C GLY A 146 2.41 27.92 17.79
N LYS A 147 1.25 28.33 17.29
CA LYS A 147 0.08 28.72 18.08
C LYS A 147 -0.98 27.62 17.99
N VAL A 148 -1.70 27.41 19.09
CA VAL A 148 -2.78 26.44 19.20
C VAL A 148 -4.09 27.20 19.33
N TYR A 149 -5.07 26.79 18.53
CA TYR A 149 -6.42 27.34 18.51
C TYR A 149 -7.43 26.21 18.71
N LYS A 150 -8.55 26.54 19.35
CA LYS A 150 -9.77 25.74 19.38
C LYS A 150 -10.71 26.33 18.34
N ALA A 151 -11.44 25.50 17.61
CA ALA A 151 -12.47 25.95 16.70
C ALA A 151 -13.56 24.89 16.56
N THR A 152 -14.74 25.32 16.13
CA THR A 152 -15.82 24.43 15.72
C THR A 152 -15.77 24.25 14.21
N TRP A 153 -15.84 23.00 13.74
CA TRP A 153 -15.89 22.68 12.32
C TRP A 153 -17.34 22.70 11.83
N LYS A 154 -17.60 23.45 10.75
CA LYS A 154 -18.88 23.46 10.03
C LYS A 154 -18.89 22.34 9.00
N ASP A 155 -19.62 21.28 9.30
CA ASP A 155 -19.93 20.17 8.38
C ASP A 155 -21.39 20.28 7.90
#